data_AF-A0A8T6RGH1-F1
#
_entry.id   AF-A0A8T6RGH1-F1
#
_cell.length_a   1.000
_cell.length_b   1.000
_cell.length_c   1.000
_cell.angle_alpha   90.00
_cell.angle_beta   90.00
_cell.angle_gamma   90.00
#
_symmetry.space_group_name_H-M   'P 1'
#
loop_
_entity.id
_entity.type
_entity.pdbx_description
1 polymer ?
#
loop_
_entity_poly.entity_id
_entity_poly.type
_entity_poly.pdbx_seq_one_letter_code
_entity_poly.pdbx_strand_id
1 'polypeptide(L)'
;MSKERMLEIISECENPGNKSIVVYTKDYIYSLRSLGGDLETWKEAVFEFPGTLTEKDLPASKALALLIEELTQGLPGYFEELPVNKSPGDFEKIKGMLQ
;
A
#
# COMPACT_ATOMS: atom_id res chain seq x y z
N MET A 1 -6.65 -10.13 -13.65
CA MET A 1 -6.34 -8.76 -14.07
C MET A 1 -6.05 -7.83 -12.88
N SER A 2 -7.02 -7.47 -12.03
CA SER A 2 -6.78 -6.55 -10.89
C SER A 2 -5.90 -7.14 -9.78
N LYS A 3 -6.09 -8.42 -9.43
CA LYS A 3 -5.25 -9.13 -8.44
C LYS A 3 -3.79 -9.29 -8.89
N GLU A 4 -3.58 -9.70 -10.14
CA GLU A 4 -2.25 -9.82 -10.75
C GLU A 4 -1.52 -8.47 -10.74
N ARG A 5 -2.23 -7.39 -11.11
CA ARG A 5 -1.67 -6.04 -11.05
C ARG A 5 -1.33 -5.62 -9.63
N MET A 6 -2.13 -5.98 -8.64
CA MET A 6 -1.80 -5.70 -7.23
C MET A 6 -0.57 -6.49 -6.77
N LEU A 7 -0.41 -7.76 -7.19
CA LEU A 7 0.80 -8.54 -6.92
C LEU A 7 2.07 -7.89 -7.51
N GLU A 8 1.98 -7.36 -8.73
CA GLU A 8 3.08 -6.59 -9.33
C GLU A 8 3.40 -5.35 -8.49
N ILE A 9 2.39 -4.58 -8.07
CA ILE A 9 2.56 -3.38 -7.26
C ILE A 9 3.24 -3.71 -5.92
N ILE A 10 2.84 -4.81 -5.27
CA ILE A 10 3.47 -5.26 -4.03
C ILE A 10 4.93 -5.64 -4.28
N SER A 11 5.22 -6.33 -5.38
CA SER A 11 6.60 -6.65 -5.76
C SER A 11 7.43 -5.39 -6.03
N GLU A 12 6.84 -4.37 -6.66
CA GLU A 12 7.49 -3.07 -6.86
C GLU A 12 7.79 -2.36 -5.52
N CYS A 13 6.93 -2.52 -4.51
CA CYS A 13 7.13 -1.96 -3.17
C CYS A 13 8.31 -2.61 -2.43
N GLU A 14 8.67 -3.85 -2.75
CA GLU A 14 9.80 -4.59 -2.17
C GLU A 14 11.15 -4.20 -2.79
N ASN A 15 11.14 -3.56 -3.96
CA ASN A 15 12.37 -3.28 -4.70
C ASN A 15 13.31 -2.36 -3.89
N PRO A 16 14.60 -2.75 -3.73
CA PRO A 16 15.58 -1.91 -3.06
C PRO A 16 15.69 -0.54 -3.74
N GLY A 17 15.49 0.53 -2.97
CA GLY A 17 15.51 1.91 -3.46
C GLY A 17 14.13 2.55 -3.56
N ASN A 18 13.04 1.76 -3.60
CA ASN A 18 11.70 2.31 -3.52
C ASN A 18 11.31 2.56 -2.06
N LYS A 19 10.91 3.79 -1.75
CA LYS A 19 10.26 4.09 -0.48
C LYS A 19 8.80 3.72 -0.62
N SER A 20 8.33 2.80 0.21
CA SER A 20 6.97 2.29 0.14
C SER A 20 6.37 2.13 1.52
N ILE A 21 5.05 2.27 1.58
CA ILE A 21 4.23 1.92 2.73
C ILE A 21 3.11 1.05 2.20
N VAL A 22 2.89 -0.08 2.86
CA VAL A 22 1.81 -1.00 2.55
C VAL A 22 1.03 -1.26 3.83
N VAL A 23 -0.28 -1.07 3.75
CA VAL A 23 -1.26 -1.36 4.79
C VAL A 23 -2.22 -2.40 4.21
N TYR A 24 -2.59 -3.40 5.00
CA TYR A 24 -3.52 -4.41 4.54
C TYR A 24 -4.46 -4.83 5.67
N THR A 25 -5.69 -5.13 5.27
CA THR A 25 -6.74 -5.69 6.11
C THR A 25 -7.41 -6.84 5.37
N LYS A 26 -8.38 -7.50 6.00
CA LYS A 26 -9.22 -8.50 5.33
C LYS A 26 -10.08 -7.92 4.19
N ASP A 27 -10.31 -6.61 4.21
CA ASP A 27 -11.26 -5.93 3.32
C ASP A 27 -10.55 -5.20 2.16
N TYR A 28 -9.30 -4.78 2.35
CA TYR A 28 -8.51 -4.12 1.30
C TYR A 28 -6.99 -4.17 1.52
N ILE A 29 -6.25 -3.82 0.49
CA ILE A 29 -4.80 -3.56 0.52
C ILE A 29 -4.56 -2.14 0.00
N TYR A 30 -3.88 -1.33 0.79
CA TYR A 30 -3.42 0.01 0.43
C TYR A 30 -1.90 0.00 0.25
N SER A 31 -1.42 0.65 -0.80
CA SER A 31 0.00 0.87 -1.00
C SER A 31 0.28 2.29 -1.47
N LEU A 32 1.39 2.84 -1.00
CA LEU A 32 1.90 4.14 -1.39
C LEU A 32 3.39 4.01 -1.62
N ARG A 33 3.87 4.27 -2.85
CA ARG A 33 5.29 4.11 -3.22
C ARG A 33 5.83 5.30 -3.99
N SER A 34 7.11 5.61 -3.83
CA SER A 34 7.82 6.61 -4.63
C SER A 34 7.99 6.16 -6.08
N LEU A 35 7.73 7.04 -7.05
CA LEU A 35 7.94 6.77 -8.49
C LEU A 35 9.33 7.20 -9.00
N GLY A 36 10.20 7.72 -8.13
CA GLY A 36 11.52 8.22 -8.49
C GLY A 36 12.41 8.49 -7.29
N GLY A 37 13.67 8.82 -7.54
CA GLY A 37 14.67 9.07 -6.50
C GLY A 37 14.55 10.43 -5.80
N ASP A 38 13.79 11.36 -6.37
CA ASP A 38 13.55 12.71 -5.83
C ASP A 38 12.43 12.75 -4.77
N LEU A 39 11.68 11.65 -4.62
CA LEU A 39 10.54 11.52 -3.71
C LEU A 39 9.42 12.56 -3.95
N GLU A 40 9.37 13.21 -5.12
CA GLU A 40 8.38 14.26 -5.41
C GLU A 40 7.04 13.68 -5.84
N THR A 41 7.07 12.54 -6.54
CA THR A 41 5.87 11.86 -7.04
C THR A 41 5.74 10.47 -6.44
N TRP A 42 4.54 10.17 -5.98
CA TRP A 42 4.18 8.91 -5.36
C TRP A 42 3.00 8.29 -6.09
N LYS A 43 2.99 6.97 -6.19
CA LYS A 43 1.83 6.22 -6.68
C LYS A 43 1.12 5.57 -5.52
N GLU A 44 -0.15 5.90 -5.40
CA GLU A 44 -1.09 5.22 -4.54
C GLU A 44 -1.78 4.11 -5.33
N ALA A 45 -1.95 2.94 -4.69
CA ALA A 45 -2.82 1.90 -5.17
C ALA A 45 -3.67 1.34 -4.04
N VAL A 46 -4.96 1.19 -4.29
CA VAL A 46 -5.93 0.61 -3.36
C VAL A 46 -6.64 -0.54 -4.03
N PHE A 47 -6.54 -1.72 -3.42
CA PHE A 47 -7.20 -2.93 -3.84
C PHE A 47 -8.27 -3.32 -2.83
N GLU A 48 -9.55 -3.23 -3.20
CA GLU A 48 -10.67 -3.65 -2.37
C GLU A 48 -11.09 -5.08 -2.73
N PHE A 49 -11.21 -5.94 -1.72
CA PHE A 49 -11.71 -7.30 -1.94
C PHE A 49 -13.21 -7.27 -2.28
N PRO A 50 -13.67 -8.09 -3.26
CA PRO A 50 -12.93 -9.19 -3.89
C PRO A 50 -12.16 -8.84 -5.18
N GLY A 51 -12.03 -7.58 -5.62
CA GLY A 51 -11.38 -7.37 -6.93
C GLY A 51 -11.25 -5.96 -7.51
N THR A 52 -11.55 -4.88 -6.80
CA THR A 52 -11.47 -3.52 -7.37
C THR A 52 -10.08 -2.94 -7.11
N LEU A 53 -9.36 -2.56 -8.16
CA LEU A 53 -8.07 -1.87 -8.05
C LEU A 53 -8.20 -0.44 -8.57
N THR A 54 -7.75 0.51 -7.76
CA THR A 54 -7.59 1.92 -8.15
C THR A 54 -6.13 2.32 -8.00
N GLU A 55 -5.55 2.95 -9.03
CA GLU A 55 -4.21 3.54 -8.98
C GLU A 55 -4.31 5.05 -9.27
N LYS A 56 -3.54 5.86 -8.54
CA LYS A 56 -3.40 7.28 -8.85
C LYS A 56 -2.01 7.81 -8.48
N ASP A 57 -1.52 8.73 -9.31
CA ASP A 57 -0.27 9.43 -9.05
C ASP A 57 -0.55 10.70 -8.24
N LEU A 58 0.33 10.99 -7.29
CA LEU A 58 0.17 12.03 -6.29
C LEU A 58 1.48 12.79 -6.08
N PRO A 59 1.41 14.11 -5.85
CA PRO A 59 2.54 14.83 -5.29
C PRO A 59 2.79 14.37 -3.84
N ALA A 60 4.05 14.42 -3.41
CA ALA A 60 4.48 13.95 -2.08
C ALA A 60 3.69 14.55 -0.91
N SER A 61 3.34 15.84 -1.01
CA SER A 61 2.54 16.53 0.02
C SER A 61 1.15 15.91 0.19
N LYS A 62 0.51 15.52 -0.90
CA LYS A 62 -0.81 14.88 -0.89
C LYS A 62 -0.71 13.40 -0.49
N ALA A 63 0.35 12.72 -0.90
CA ALA A 63 0.66 11.36 -0.49
C ALA A 63 0.82 11.25 1.03
N LEU A 64 1.57 12.19 1.64
CA LEU A 64 1.73 12.26 3.10
C LEU A 64 0.40 12.51 3.82
N ALA A 65 -0.43 13.42 3.30
CA ALA A 65 -1.74 13.70 3.90
C ALA A 65 -2.65 12.47 3.89
N LEU A 66 -2.71 11.74 2.77
CA LEU A 66 -3.52 10.52 2.63
C LEU A 66 -3.00 9.39 3.52
N LEU A 67 -1.67 9.23 3.64
CA LEU A 67 -1.09 8.31 4.60
C LEU A 67 -1.49 8.63 6.04
N ILE A 68 -1.42 9.91 6.43
CA ILE A 68 -1.83 10.33 7.79
C ILE A 68 -3.32 10.03 8.00
N GLU A 69 -4.17 10.34 7.02
CA GLU A 69 -5.61 10.03 7.08
C GLU A 69 -5.85 8.52 7.24
N GLU A 70 -5.18 7.68 6.45
CA GLU A 70 -5.26 6.22 6.55
C GLU A 70 -4.84 5.72 7.93
N LEU A 71 -3.71 6.23 8.46
CA LEU A 71 -3.17 5.84 9.77
C LEU A 71 -4.00 6.37 10.96
N THR A 72 -4.69 7.50 10.80
CA THR A 72 -5.40 8.18 11.90
C THR A 72 -6.91 8.00 11.89
N GLN A 73 -7.50 7.69 10.73
CA GLN A 73 -8.95 7.52 10.58
C GLN A 73 -9.32 6.12 10.07
N GLY A 74 -8.51 5.52 9.20
CA GLY A 74 -8.76 4.17 8.67
C GLY A 74 -8.46 3.06 9.68
N LEU A 75 -7.35 3.16 10.39
CA LEU A 75 -6.86 2.13 11.31
C LEU A 75 -7.35 2.25 12.78
N PRO A 76 -7.48 3.46 13.38
CA PRO A 76 -7.90 3.58 14.77
C PRO A 76 -9.41 3.35 14.92
N GLY A 77 -9.76 2.11 15.25
CA GLY A 77 -11.15 1.64 15.40
C GLY A 77 -11.28 0.15 15.12
N TYR A 78 -10.36 -0.42 14.33
CA TYR A 78 -10.37 -1.84 13.92
C TYR A 78 -9.21 -2.68 14.48
N PHE A 79 -8.10 -2.06 14.92
CA PHE A 79 -6.92 -2.79 15.41
C PHE A 79 -6.27 -2.09 16.61
N GLU A 80 -5.88 -2.87 17.63
CA GLU A 80 -5.09 -2.38 18.78
C GLU A 80 -3.62 -2.09 18.40
N GLU A 81 -3.11 -2.71 17.33
CA GLU A 81 -1.77 -2.49 16.78
C GLU A 81 -1.84 -2.19 15.27
N LEU A 82 -1.17 -1.11 14.83
CA LEU A 82 -1.13 -0.71 13.42
C LEU A 82 -0.50 -1.81 12.54
N PRO A 83 -1.21 -2.36 11.52
CA PRO A 83 -0.70 -3.37 10.60
C PRO A 83 0.20 -2.75 9.52
N VAL A 84 1.23 -2.02 9.95
CA VAL A 84 2.27 -1.50 9.06
C VAL A 84 3.28 -2.62 8.82
N ASN A 85 3.61 -2.85 7.55
CA ASN A 85 4.62 -3.81 7.16
C ASN A 85 6.00 -3.40 7.73
N LYS A 86 6.55 -4.21 8.63
CA LYS A 86 7.82 -3.93 9.34
C LYS A 86 8.94 -4.88 8.93
N SER A 87 8.64 -5.94 8.16
CA SER A 87 9.58 -7.00 7.85
C SER A 87 9.27 -7.71 6.52
N PRO A 88 10.29 -8.26 5.83
CA PRO A 88 10.09 -9.00 4.58
C PRO A 88 9.04 -10.12 4.65
N GLY A 89 8.86 -10.76 5.82
CA GLY A 89 7.88 -11.84 6.00
C GLY A 89 6.41 -11.41 5.97
N ASP A 90 6.12 -10.11 6.11
CA ASP A 90 4.75 -9.60 6.04
C ASP A 90 4.26 -9.45 4.60
N PHE A 91 5.17 -9.29 3.63
CA PHE A 91 4.80 -9.25 2.22
C PHE A 91 4.30 -10.61 1.70
N GLU A 92 4.87 -11.72 2.18
CA GLU A 92 4.41 -13.06 1.80
C GLU A 92 2.97 -13.34 2.25
N LYS A 93 2.56 -12.79 3.40
CA LYS A 93 1.15 -12.86 3.85
C LYS A 93 0.22 -12.12 2.89
N ILE A 94 0.60 -10.91 2.46
CA ILE A 94 -0.18 -10.09 1.52
C ILE A 94 -0.30 -10.80 0.16
N LYS A 95 0.80 -11.36 -0.34
CA LYS A 95 0.80 -12.14 -1.59
C LYS A 95 -0.14 -13.35 -1.49
N GLY A 96 -0.18 -14.05 -0.35
CA GLY A 96 -1.11 -15.15 -0.11
C GLY A 96 -2.60 -14.74 -0.11
N MET A 97 -2.93 -13.50 0.25
CA MET A 97 -4.32 -13.00 0.18
C MET A 97 -4.79 -12.71 -1.25
N LEU A 98 -3.85 -12.58 -2.19
CA LEU A 98 -4.11 -12.26 -3.59
C LEU A 98 -4.12 -13.52 -4.50
N GLN A 99 -3.73 -14.69 -3.97
CA GLN A 99 -3.85 -16.00 -4.62
C GLN A 99 -5.26 -16.58 -4.49
#